data_AF-A0A846BWS5-F1
#
_entry.id   AF-A0A846BWS5-F1
#
_cell.length_a   1.000
_cell.length_b   1.000
_cell.length_c   1.000
_cell.angle_alpha   90.00
_cell.angle_beta   90.00
_cell.angle_gamma   90.00
#
_symmetry.space_group_name_H-M   'P 1'
#
loop_
_entity.id
_entity.type
_entity.pdbx_description
1 polymer ?
#
loop_
_entity_poly.entity_id
_entity_poly.type
_entity_poly.pdbx_seq_one_letter_code
_entity_poly.pdbx_strand_id
1 'polypeptide(L)'
;MRIYEKLAKLRTGLQPASAYELYNSFLEEAIAKNPRLGNEALIALHKMAECLMQKRSKSLLNLLERYSIIWESSLTVSQALEGCCEVLNDPESAERLTLLLFWFRAKETNSRNITSDEKNLASAAKSAMLLCNRLLEKEQPLPELLPFLLRHFAQDSAIDVRISILQQLPFLMYKQPDLGWQLLADVFEKPQTKLWKYAEKCFYYQYQDNFDKVEPYLNRLLNKGMEEAGDTWGRIATLASLTGHISQEQLFNDLTKNNNNGWLGAAQVFGANLNLREHTTECHSGLVRVLRHKNISDEIAGEIEKCFSEKDNRGLIQLELALAFLDALSAFTGRYHVYHFFYWLGYEAYRNPLSALDVAEVLTEKLTKE
;
A
#
# COMPACT_ATOMS: atom_id res chain seq x y z
N MET A 1 -27.93 26.96 17.89
CA MET A 1 -29.21 27.21 18.59
C MET A 1 -30.46 26.97 17.73
N ARG A 2 -30.49 27.31 16.42
CA ARG A 2 -31.72 27.19 15.58
C ARG A 2 -32.17 25.77 15.15
N ILE A 3 -31.30 24.75 15.21
CA ILE A 3 -31.65 23.37 14.84
C ILE A 3 -32.37 22.63 15.99
N TYR A 4 -31.93 22.86 17.23
CA TYR A 4 -32.48 22.26 18.43
C TYR A 4 -33.94 22.67 18.70
N GLU A 5 -34.29 23.94 18.48
CA GLU A 5 -35.68 24.42 18.57
C GLU A 5 -36.61 23.79 17.51
N LYS A 6 -36.08 23.48 16.32
CA LYS A 6 -36.87 22.85 15.25
C LYS A 6 -37.15 21.38 15.53
N LEU A 7 -36.17 20.63 16.03
CA LEU A 7 -36.36 19.23 16.43
C LEU A 7 -37.31 19.08 17.62
N ALA A 8 -37.19 19.95 18.63
CA ALA A 8 -38.08 19.95 19.79
C ALA A 8 -39.54 20.29 19.44
N LYS A 9 -39.76 21.09 18.39
CA LYS A 9 -41.10 21.41 17.86
C LYS A 9 -41.68 20.31 16.96
N LEU A 10 -40.84 19.48 16.34
CA LEU A 10 -41.28 18.42 15.42
C LEU A 10 -41.71 17.12 16.13
N ARG A 11 -41.27 16.88 17.38
CA ARG A 11 -41.77 15.76 18.19
C ARG A 11 -41.83 16.11 19.67
N THR A 12 -43.06 16.20 20.19
CA THR A 12 -43.33 16.05 21.63
C THR A 12 -43.06 14.60 22.03
N GLY A 13 -41.96 14.34 22.76
CA GLY A 13 -41.77 13.06 23.48
C GLY A 13 -40.43 12.33 23.37
N LEU A 14 -39.43 12.83 22.64
CA LEU A 14 -38.10 12.21 22.64
C LEU A 14 -37.23 12.76 23.78
N GLN A 15 -36.96 11.92 24.78
CA GLN A 15 -35.82 12.08 25.70
C GLN A 15 -34.69 11.16 25.23
N PRO A 16 -33.79 11.62 24.35
CA PRO A 16 -32.69 10.79 23.88
C PRO A 16 -31.73 10.53 25.04
N ALA A 17 -31.35 9.26 25.22
CA ALA A 17 -30.51 8.83 26.33
C ALA A 17 -29.03 9.20 26.10
N SER A 18 -28.66 9.56 24.87
CA SER A 18 -27.30 10.00 24.54
C SER A 18 -27.26 11.00 23.37
N ALA A 19 -26.13 11.71 23.27
CA ALA A 19 -25.85 12.59 22.13
C ALA A 19 -25.81 11.82 20.78
N TYR A 20 -25.51 10.52 20.82
CA TYR A 20 -25.47 9.66 19.63
C TYR A 20 -26.88 9.32 19.12
N GLU A 21 -27.82 9.02 20.02
CA GLU A 21 -29.23 8.82 19.65
C GLU A 21 -29.89 10.08 19.12
N LEU A 22 -29.52 11.24 19.70
CA LEU A 22 -29.95 12.54 19.20
C LEU A 22 -29.42 12.80 17.78
N TYR A 23 -28.14 12.46 17.52
CA TYR A 23 -27.53 12.58 16.20
C TYR A 23 -28.23 11.67 15.17
N ASN A 24 -28.47 10.41 15.50
CA ASN A 24 -29.16 9.47 14.61
C ASN A 24 -30.60 9.89 14.31
N SER A 25 -31.33 10.37 15.33
CA SER A 25 -32.69 10.89 15.15
C SER A 25 -32.72 12.12 14.23
N PHE A 26 -31.67 12.95 14.29
CA PHE A 26 -31.52 14.08 13.37
C PHE A 26 -31.20 13.60 11.94
N LEU A 27 -30.29 12.64 11.75
CA LEU A 27 -29.98 12.09 10.42
C LEU A 27 -31.25 11.50 9.77
N GLU A 28 -32.04 10.76 10.54
CA GLU A 28 -33.24 10.11 10.03
C GLU A 28 -34.34 11.12 9.66
N GLU A 29 -34.60 12.11 10.51
CA GLU A 29 -35.71 13.04 10.30
C GLU A 29 -35.36 14.20 9.35
N ALA A 30 -34.12 14.71 9.40
CA ALA A 30 -33.70 15.85 8.59
C ALA A 30 -33.15 15.45 7.21
N ILE A 31 -32.58 14.24 7.05
CA ILE A 31 -31.93 13.83 5.80
C ILE A 31 -32.72 12.73 5.11
N ALA A 32 -32.98 11.61 5.80
CA ALA A 32 -33.59 10.44 5.16
C ALA A 32 -35.05 10.68 4.74
N LYS A 33 -35.81 11.47 5.52
CA LYS A 33 -37.23 11.77 5.24
C LYS A 33 -37.47 13.00 4.39
N ASN A 34 -36.43 13.75 4.02
CA ASN A 34 -36.61 14.99 3.28
C ASN A 34 -35.94 14.93 1.90
N PRO A 35 -36.68 14.54 0.84
CA PRO A 35 -36.14 14.32 -0.50
C PRO A 35 -35.59 15.60 -1.18
N ARG A 36 -35.73 16.77 -0.56
CA ARG A 36 -35.15 18.05 -1.00
C ARG A 36 -33.79 18.37 -0.36
N LEU A 37 -33.40 17.67 0.70
CA LEU A 37 -32.09 17.81 1.35
C LEU A 37 -31.11 16.80 0.72
N GLY A 38 -30.74 17.07 -0.53
CA GLY A 38 -29.78 16.27 -1.31
C GLY A 38 -28.31 16.43 -0.84
N ASN A 39 -27.36 16.31 -1.77
CA ASN A 39 -25.91 16.37 -1.53
C ASN A 39 -25.45 17.57 -0.66
N GLU A 40 -26.10 18.71 -0.75
CA GLU A 40 -25.76 19.91 0.04
C GLU A 40 -25.94 19.70 1.56
N ALA A 41 -26.94 18.92 1.97
CA ALA A 41 -27.18 18.59 3.38
C ALA A 41 -26.08 17.68 3.93
N LEU A 42 -25.66 16.69 3.14
CA LEU A 42 -24.55 15.80 3.46
C LEU A 42 -23.22 16.57 3.56
N ILE A 43 -22.96 17.50 2.63
CA ILE A 43 -21.80 18.40 2.68
C ILE A 43 -21.83 19.26 3.94
N ALA A 44 -22.99 19.83 4.30
CA ALA A 44 -23.12 20.65 5.50
C ALA A 44 -22.86 19.84 6.79
N LEU A 45 -23.33 18.60 6.84
CA LEU A 45 -23.10 17.71 7.98
C LEU A 45 -21.66 17.25 8.09
N HIS A 46 -21.05 16.95 6.96
CA HIS A 46 -19.62 16.67 6.91
C HIS A 46 -18.81 17.84 7.48
N LYS A 47 -19.08 19.07 7.03
CA LYS A 47 -18.44 20.29 7.56
C LYS A 47 -18.68 20.49 9.07
N MET A 48 -19.89 20.20 9.55
CA MET A 48 -20.20 20.27 10.99
C MET A 48 -19.41 19.24 11.80
N ALA A 49 -19.33 18.00 11.31
CA ALA A 49 -18.55 16.93 11.95
C ALA A 49 -17.05 17.31 12.00
N GLU A 50 -16.49 17.80 10.89
CA GLU A 50 -15.11 18.29 10.83
C GLU A 50 -14.86 19.39 11.88
N CYS A 51 -15.74 20.38 11.97
CA CYS A 51 -15.59 21.47 12.94
C CYS A 51 -15.66 20.99 14.40
N LEU A 52 -16.52 20.02 14.70
CA LEU A 52 -16.62 19.42 16.03
C LEU A 52 -15.38 18.61 16.37
N MET A 53 -14.86 17.83 15.42
CA MET A 53 -13.62 17.08 15.59
C MET A 53 -12.44 18.02 15.85
N GLN A 54 -12.29 19.07 15.06
CA GLN A 54 -11.24 20.07 15.26
C GLN A 54 -11.31 20.72 16.65
N LYS A 55 -12.49 21.16 17.09
CA LYS A 55 -12.66 21.75 18.43
C LYS A 55 -12.29 20.77 19.54
N ARG A 56 -12.70 19.50 19.41
CA ARG A 56 -12.38 18.46 20.40
C ARG A 56 -10.89 18.17 20.43
N SER A 57 -10.24 18.03 19.27
CA SER A 57 -8.81 17.77 19.19
C SER A 57 -7.99 18.95 19.72
N LYS A 58 -8.40 20.20 19.50
CA LYS A 58 -7.76 21.38 20.13
C LYS A 58 -7.88 21.36 21.65
N SER A 59 -9.05 21.00 22.17
CA SER A 59 -9.22 20.83 23.62
C SER A 59 -8.32 19.73 24.16
N LEU A 60 -8.20 18.60 23.46
CA LEU A 60 -7.30 17.51 23.85
C LEU A 60 -5.83 17.95 23.83
N LEU A 61 -5.39 18.66 22.79
CA LEU A 61 -4.06 19.23 22.69
C LEU A 61 -3.75 20.15 23.88
N ASN A 62 -4.68 21.05 24.23
CA ASN A 62 -4.55 21.90 25.42
C ASN A 62 -4.43 21.09 26.73
N LEU A 63 -5.12 19.96 26.85
CA LEU A 63 -5.02 19.09 28.02
C LEU A 63 -3.65 18.40 28.09
N LEU A 64 -3.15 17.90 26.95
CA LEU A 64 -1.83 17.28 26.86
C LEU A 64 -0.72 18.24 27.32
N GLU A 65 -0.79 19.51 26.92
CA GLU A 65 0.23 20.50 27.31
C GLU A 65 0.16 20.89 28.80
N ARG A 66 -1.03 20.90 29.39
CA ARG A 66 -1.25 21.42 30.75
C ARG A 66 -1.03 20.39 31.84
N TYR A 67 -1.35 19.12 31.58
CA TYR A 67 -1.46 18.11 32.63
C TYR A 67 -0.40 17.01 32.46
N SER A 68 0.68 17.12 33.23
CA SER A 68 1.78 16.15 33.25
C SER A 68 1.33 14.73 33.60
N ILE A 69 0.28 14.56 34.41
CA ILE A 69 -0.27 13.25 34.79
C ILE A 69 -0.74 12.43 33.57
N ILE A 70 -1.20 13.08 32.50
CA ILE A 70 -1.62 12.38 31.27
C ILE A 70 -0.42 11.66 30.65
N TRP A 71 0.79 12.19 30.86
CA TRP A 71 2.01 11.63 30.32
C TRP A 71 2.48 10.38 31.04
N GLU A 72 1.89 9.98 32.17
CA GLU A 72 2.25 8.73 32.85
C GLU A 72 1.90 7.48 32.01
N SER A 73 0.91 7.58 31.13
CA SER A 73 0.51 6.50 30.23
C SER A 73 0.95 6.79 28.79
N SER A 74 2.07 6.19 28.38
CA SER A 74 2.61 6.35 27.02
C SER A 74 1.63 5.93 25.93
N LEU A 75 0.84 4.88 26.18
CA LEU A 75 -0.24 4.44 25.29
C LEU A 75 -1.31 5.54 25.11
N THR A 76 -1.78 6.11 26.23
CA THR A 76 -2.83 7.14 26.21
C THR A 76 -2.35 8.39 25.48
N VAL A 77 -1.12 8.82 25.74
CA VAL A 77 -0.53 9.98 25.04
C VAL A 77 -0.36 9.69 23.55
N SER A 78 0.19 8.53 23.19
CA SER A 78 0.39 8.14 21.80
C SER A 78 -0.92 8.18 21.01
N GLN A 79 -2.00 7.59 21.55
CA GLN A 79 -3.33 7.62 20.94
C GLN A 79 -3.92 9.03 20.86
N ALA A 80 -3.71 9.85 21.89
CA ALA A 80 -4.17 11.23 21.90
C ALA A 80 -3.45 12.08 20.84
N LEU A 81 -2.13 11.89 20.69
CA LEU A 81 -1.32 12.56 19.67
C LEU A 81 -1.72 12.11 18.25
N GLU A 82 -1.95 10.82 18.04
CA GLU A 82 -2.44 10.27 16.78
C GLU A 82 -3.77 10.92 16.37
N GLY A 83 -4.77 10.89 17.26
CA GLY A 83 -6.07 11.51 17.00
C GLY A 83 -6.02 13.03 16.82
N CYS A 84 -5.04 13.72 17.41
CA CYS A 84 -4.83 15.13 17.13
C CYS A 84 -4.18 15.37 15.76
N CYS A 85 -3.15 14.59 15.40
CA CYS A 85 -2.46 14.70 14.11
C CYS A 85 -3.37 14.32 12.92
N GLU A 86 -4.32 13.41 13.13
CA GLU A 86 -5.32 13.05 12.12
C GLU A 86 -6.33 14.16 11.82
N VAL A 87 -6.52 15.12 12.73
CA VAL A 87 -7.60 16.11 12.63
C VAL A 87 -7.06 17.52 12.44
N LEU A 88 -6.09 17.92 13.26
CA LEU A 88 -5.57 19.28 13.32
C LEU A 88 -4.57 19.53 12.18
N ASN A 89 -4.77 20.64 11.48
CA ASN A 89 -3.97 21.04 10.33
C ASN A 89 -3.92 22.57 10.20
N ASP A 90 -4.08 23.31 11.30
CA ASP A 90 -3.72 24.73 11.33
C ASP A 90 -2.27 24.89 11.78
N PRO A 91 -1.55 25.92 11.28
CA PRO A 91 -0.12 26.09 11.56
C PRO A 91 0.23 26.10 13.05
N GLU A 92 -0.58 26.76 13.89
CA GLU A 92 -0.35 26.84 15.34
C GLU A 92 -0.44 25.45 15.99
N SER A 93 -1.49 24.69 15.68
CA SER A 93 -1.66 23.34 16.21
C SER A 93 -0.57 22.39 15.70
N ALA A 94 -0.12 22.56 14.45
CA ALA A 94 0.94 21.73 13.86
C ALA A 94 2.30 21.93 14.55
N GLU A 95 2.68 23.18 14.85
CA GLU A 95 3.88 23.49 15.64
C GLU A 95 3.82 22.84 17.02
N ARG A 96 2.70 23.01 17.71
CA ARG A 96 2.47 22.46 19.04
C ARG A 96 2.52 20.92 19.05
N LEU A 97 1.86 20.28 18.09
CA LEU A 97 1.91 18.81 17.94
C LEU A 97 3.31 18.31 17.63
N THR A 98 4.06 19.03 16.79
CA THR A 98 5.46 18.68 16.47
C THR A 98 6.32 18.70 17.73
N LEU A 99 6.20 19.73 18.56
CA LEU A 99 6.90 19.83 19.85
C LEU A 99 6.50 18.70 20.81
N LEU A 100 5.21 18.39 20.92
CA LEU A 100 4.74 17.31 21.78
C LEU A 100 5.23 15.93 21.32
N LEU A 101 5.25 15.66 20.01
CA LEU A 101 5.80 14.41 19.46
C LEU A 101 7.31 14.32 19.71
N PHE A 102 8.04 15.44 19.60
CA PHE A 102 9.47 15.48 19.92
C PHE A 102 9.70 15.15 21.39
N TRP A 103 8.92 15.74 22.30
CA TRP A 103 9.01 15.46 23.72
C TRP A 103 8.63 14.02 24.06
N PHE A 104 7.56 13.51 23.44
CA PHE A 104 7.12 12.13 23.58
C PHE A 104 8.25 11.16 23.22
N ARG A 105 8.88 11.35 22.05
CA ARG A 105 10.02 10.54 21.61
C ARG A 105 11.17 10.57 22.61
N ALA A 106 11.54 11.77 23.09
CA ALA A 106 12.62 11.94 24.06
C ALA A 106 12.32 11.22 25.38
N LYS A 107 11.06 11.20 25.81
CA LYS A 107 10.62 10.47 27.01
C LYS A 107 10.73 8.96 26.84
N GLU A 108 10.16 8.42 25.76
CA GLU A 108 10.13 6.97 25.50
C GLU A 108 11.53 6.40 25.23
N THR A 109 12.45 7.20 24.68
CA THR A 109 13.85 6.74 24.47
C THR A 109 14.59 6.58 25.81
N ASN A 110 14.16 7.28 26.86
CA ASN A 110 14.78 7.26 28.19
C ASN A 110 14.13 6.25 29.16
N SER A 111 13.00 5.64 28.79
CA SER A 111 12.34 4.63 29.62
C SER A 111 13.00 3.25 29.48
N ARG A 112 12.91 2.45 30.55
CA ARG A 112 13.60 1.15 30.66
C ARG A 112 12.79 -0.04 30.08
N ASN A 113 11.62 0.20 29.47
CA ASN A 113 10.66 -0.84 29.07
C ASN A 113 10.61 -1.04 27.54
N ILE A 114 11.66 -1.67 27.01
CA ILE A 114 11.98 -1.78 25.58
C ILE A 114 10.78 -2.11 24.66
N THR A 115 9.92 -3.07 24.98
CA THR A 115 8.89 -3.57 24.02
C THR A 115 7.59 -2.77 23.97
N SER A 116 7.15 -2.17 25.08
CA SER A 116 5.96 -1.29 25.07
C SER A 116 6.32 0.05 24.42
N ASP A 117 7.54 0.51 24.65
CA ASP A 117 8.05 1.80 24.20
C ASP A 117 8.17 1.81 22.66
N GLU A 118 8.59 0.70 22.05
CA GLU A 118 8.68 0.56 20.58
C GLU A 118 7.35 0.75 19.84
N LYS A 119 6.25 0.17 20.35
CA LYS A 119 4.92 0.31 19.71
C LYS A 119 4.39 1.73 19.81
N ASN A 120 4.59 2.37 20.95
CA ASN A 120 4.16 3.75 21.16
C ASN A 120 4.98 4.72 20.30
N LEU A 121 6.29 4.49 20.17
CA LEU A 121 7.18 5.23 19.27
C LEU A 121 6.79 5.04 17.80
N ALA A 122 6.40 3.82 17.40
CA ALA A 122 5.94 3.56 16.04
C ALA A 122 4.64 4.33 15.74
N SER A 123 3.69 4.35 16.67
CA SER A 123 2.48 5.18 16.53
C SER A 123 2.80 6.68 16.49
N ALA A 124 3.77 7.16 17.29
CA ALA A 124 4.22 8.55 17.23
C ALA A 124 4.86 8.90 15.86
N ALA A 125 5.69 8.01 15.31
CA ALA A 125 6.27 8.17 13.98
C ALA A 125 5.18 8.23 12.89
N LYS A 126 4.20 7.32 12.95
CA LYS A 126 3.03 7.34 12.07
C LYS A 126 2.27 8.67 12.19
N SER A 127 2.05 9.16 13.41
CA SER A 127 1.37 10.42 13.68
C SER A 127 2.11 11.61 13.08
N ALA A 128 3.44 11.65 13.23
CA ALA A 128 4.27 12.70 12.62
C ALA A 128 4.20 12.68 11.09
N MET A 129 4.23 11.49 10.47
CA MET A 129 4.06 11.35 9.02
C MET A 129 2.66 11.77 8.56
N LEU A 130 1.61 11.44 9.30
CA LEU A 130 0.24 11.86 9.00
C LEU A 130 0.09 13.37 9.07
N LEU A 131 0.63 14.00 10.11
CA LEU A 131 0.66 15.46 10.24
C LEU A 131 1.38 16.09 9.03
N CYS A 132 2.56 15.58 8.68
CA CYS A 132 3.33 16.07 7.53
C CYS A 132 2.53 15.95 6.22
N ASN A 133 1.99 14.77 5.93
CA ASN A 133 1.24 14.53 4.70
C ASN A 133 -0.02 15.40 4.61
N ARG A 134 -0.75 15.60 5.72
CA ARG A 134 -1.93 16.49 5.74
C ARG A 134 -1.57 17.95 5.48
N LEU A 135 -0.46 18.45 6.04
CA LEU A 135 0.01 19.81 5.76
C LEU A 135 0.36 19.96 4.28
N LEU A 136 1.08 18.99 3.71
CA LEU A 136 1.43 18.98 2.27
C LEU A 136 0.21 18.85 1.36
N GLU A 137 -0.80 18.06 1.74
CA GLU A 137 -2.06 17.95 1.01
C GLU A 137 -2.81 19.29 0.96
N LYS A 138 -2.72 20.09 2.02
CA LYS A 138 -3.32 21.43 2.11
C LYS A 138 -2.40 22.55 1.65
N GLU A 139 -1.25 22.22 1.06
CA GLU A 139 -0.25 23.18 0.58
C GLU A 139 0.21 24.16 1.68
N GLN A 140 0.27 23.69 2.91
CA GLN A 140 0.72 24.46 4.06
C GLN A 140 2.21 24.26 4.33
N PRO A 141 2.89 25.27 4.90
CA PRO A 141 4.28 25.12 5.32
C PRO A 141 4.40 24.07 6.43
N LEU A 142 5.49 23.31 6.40
CA LEU A 142 5.83 22.38 7.47
C LEU A 142 6.41 23.15 8.67
N PRO A 143 6.05 22.77 9.91
CA PRO A 143 6.76 23.22 11.11
C PRO A 143 8.26 22.99 10.99
N GLU A 144 9.07 23.95 11.44
CA GLU A 144 10.54 23.91 11.25
C GLU A 144 11.16 22.64 11.83
N LEU A 145 10.66 22.18 12.98
CA LEU A 145 11.17 21.01 13.68
C LEU A 145 10.65 19.67 13.13
N LEU A 146 9.61 19.68 12.30
CA LEU A 146 8.96 18.45 11.85
C LEU A 146 9.89 17.59 10.96
N PRO A 147 10.60 18.15 9.96
CA PRO A 147 11.58 17.37 9.19
C PRO A 147 12.64 16.71 10.07
N PHE A 148 13.16 17.42 11.08
CA PHE A 148 14.15 16.86 12.01
C PHE A 148 13.59 15.71 12.82
N LEU A 149 12.36 15.85 13.33
CA LEU A 149 11.66 14.78 14.03
C LEU A 149 11.47 13.53 13.15
N LEU A 150 11.06 13.72 11.88
CA LEU A 150 10.89 12.62 10.94
C LEU A 150 12.20 11.87 10.68
N ARG A 151 13.32 12.59 10.54
CA ARG A 151 14.65 11.99 10.39
C ARG A 151 15.04 11.17 11.62
N HIS A 152 14.74 11.65 12.82
CA HIS A 152 14.97 10.89 14.05
C HIS A 152 14.19 9.57 14.10
N PHE A 153 12.95 9.56 13.61
CA PHE A 153 12.17 8.32 13.49
C PHE A 153 12.69 7.41 12.35
N ALA A 154 13.14 7.99 11.23
CA ALA A 154 13.71 7.23 10.13
C ALA A 154 15.00 6.49 10.53
N GLN A 155 15.81 7.06 11.43
CA GLN A 155 17.08 6.47 11.89
C GLN A 155 16.94 5.58 13.15
N ASP A 156 15.71 5.37 13.61
CA ASP A 156 15.43 4.69 14.87
C ASP A 156 15.91 3.22 14.85
N SER A 157 16.35 2.73 16.02
CA SER A 157 16.78 1.34 16.15
C SER A 157 15.63 0.35 15.94
N ALA A 158 14.43 0.72 16.37
CA ALA A 158 13.26 -0.14 16.29
C ALA A 158 12.75 -0.23 14.84
N ILE A 159 12.55 -1.46 14.35
CA ILE A 159 12.12 -1.70 12.97
C ILE A 159 10.72 -1.13 12.73
N ASP A 160 9.80 -1.31 13.69
CA ASP A 160 8.40 -0.87 13.56
C ASP A 160 8.25 0.66 13.46
N VAL A 161 9.16 1.41 14.09
CA VAL A 161 9.24 2.87 13.96
C VAL A 161 9.60 3.26 12.53
N ARG A 162 10.64 2.61 11.97
CA ARG A 162 11.06 2.83 10.57
C ARG A 162 10.01 2.38 9.56
N ILE A 163 9.29 1.29 9.83
CA ILE A 163 8.15 0.84 9.01
C ILE A 163 7.07 1.92 8.96
N SER A 164 6.79 2.57 10.08
CA SER A 164 5.77 3.63 10.17
C SER A 164 6.11 4.84 9.30
N ILE A 165 7.41 5.14 9.12
CA ILE A 165 7.88 6.11 8.13
C ILE A 165 7.62 5.61 6.70
N LEU A 166 8.12 4.42 6.34
CA LEU A 166 8.02 3.87 4.97
C LEU A 166 6.57 3.78 4.45
N GLN A 167 5.62 3.40 5.30
CA GLN A 167 4.22 3.21 4.90
C GLN A 167 3.54 4.51 4.42
N GLN A 168 3.98 5.67 4.92
CA GLN A 168 3.42 6.99 4.61
C GLN A 168 4.31 7.80 3.67
N LEU A 169 5.53 7.32 3.40
CA LEU A 169 6.56 8.01 2.64
C LEU A 169 6.22 8.27 1.16
N PRO A 170 5.49 7.41 0.42
CA PRO A 170 5.27 7.63 -1.01
C PRO A 170 4.60 8.96 -1.34
N PHE A 171 3.61 9.38 -0.56
CA PHE A 171 2.95 10.68 -0.76
C PHE A 171 3.90 11.85 -0.49
N LEU A 172 4.73 11.74 0.55
CA LEU A 172 5.74 12.74 0.86
C LEU A 172 6.78 12.83 -0.25
N MET A 173 7.25 11.71 -0.80
CA MET A 173 8.18 11.70 -1.94
C MET A 173 7.61 12.40 -3.17
N TYR A 174 6.29 12.30 -3.40
CA TYR A 174 5.62 13.03 -4.48
C TYR A 174 5.53 14.53 -4.21
N LYS A 175 5.19 14.95 -2.99
CA LYS A 175 4.97 16.38 -2.65
C LYS A 175 6.24 17.15 -2.28
N GLN A 176 7.24 16.48 -1.70
CA GLN A 176 8.51 17.03 -1.22
C GLN A 176 9.64 16.02 -1.52
N PRO A 177 10.09 15.92 -2.79
CA PRO A 177 11.03 14.88 -3.22
C PRO A 177 12.34 14.85 -2.41
N ASP A 178 12.95 15.99 -2.15
CA ASP A 178 14.25 16.06 -1.47
C ASP A 178 14.17 15.48 -0.05
N LEU A 179 13.15 15.88 0.73
CA LEU A 179 12.91 15.32 2.05
C LEU A 179 12.54 13.84 1.98
N GLY A 180 11.73 13.43 0.99
CA GLY A 180 11.31 12.04 0.82
C GLY A 180 12.48 11.10 0.54
N TRP A 181 13.37 11.47 -0.36
CA TRP A 181 14.59 10.71 -0.64
C TRP A 181 15.54 10.69 0.56
N GLN A 182 15.67 11.80 1.28
CA GLN A 182 16.47 11.85 2.50
C GLN A 182 15.94 10.89 3.57
N LEU A 183 14.62 10.87 3.81
CA LEU A 183 14.00 9.95 4.76
C LEU A 183 14.14 8.49 4.33
N LEU A 184 14.00 8.19 3.03
CA LEU A 184 14.24 6.84 2.51
C LEU A 184 15.68 6.38 2.76
N ALA A 185 16.66 7.25 2.51
CA ALA A 185 18.07 6.98 2.78
C ALA A 185 18.31 6.76 4.27
N ASP A 186 17.76 7.60 5.14
CA ASP A 186 17.86 7.50 6.59
C ASP A 186 17.29 6.16 7.10
N VAL A 187 16.14 5.70 6.58
CA VAL A 187 15.54 4.39 6.93
C VAL A 187 16.48 3.21 6.64
N PHE A 188 17.16 3.26 5.49
CA PHE A 188 18.02 2.20 4.99
C PHE A 188 19.51 2.39 5.32
N GLU A 189 19.87 3.37 6.16
CA GLU A 189 21.24 3.60 6.59
C GLU A 189 21.81 2.36 7.30
N LYS A 190 21.04 1.78 8.22
CA LYS A 190 21.39 0.53 8.93
C LYS A 190 20.83 -0.69 8.19
N PRO A 191 21.65 -1.72 7.89
CA PRO A 191 21.17 -2.94 7.23
C PRO A 191 20.01 -3.58 7.98
N GLN A 192 18.88 -3.77 7.28
CA GLN A 192 17.72 -4.47 7.82
C GLN A 192 16.90 -5.06 6.68
N THR A 193 16.87 -6.39 6.58
CA THR A 193 16.24 -7.09 5.45
C THR A 193 14.71 -7.02 5.50
N LYS A 194 14.13 -6.98 6.69
CA LYS A 194 12.67 -6.94 6.88
C LYS A 194 11.99 -5.65 6.41
N LEU A 195 12.75 -4.57 6.16
CA LEU A 195 12.20 -3.29 5.73
C LEU A 195 11.81 -3.25 4.26
N TRP A 196 12.45 -4.07 3.43
CA TRP A 196 12.32 -3.99 1.97
C TRP A 196 10.88 -4.11 1.47
N LYS A 197 10.10 -5.03 2.04
CA LYS A 197 8.68 -5.22 1.69
C LYS A 197 7.81 -3.98 1.95
N TYR A 198 8.23 -3.08 2.84
CA TYR A 198 7.50 -1.84 3.13
C TYR A 198 7.92 -0.67 2.23
N ALA A 199 9.03 -0.81 1.50
CA ALA A 199 9.53 0.20 0.57
C ALA A 199 8.97 0.04 -0.86
N GLU A 200 8.27 -1.05 -1.16
CA GLU A 200 7.75 -1.33 -2.50
C GLU A 200 6.97 -0.15 -3.10
N LYS A 201 6.03 0.42 -2.34
CA LYS A 201 5.25 1.58 -2.82
C LYS A 201 6.13 2.79 -3.10
N CYS A 202 7.21 2.99 -2.35
CA CYS A 202 8.16 4.08 -2.61
C CYS A 202 8.82 3.86 -3.97
N PHE A 203 9.23 2.64 -4.30
CA PHE A 203 9.84 2.33 -5.59
C PHE A 203 8.82 2.34 -6.74
N TYR A 204 7.61 1.82 -6.50
CA TYR A 204 6.54 1.74 -7.51
C TYR A 204 6.13 3.12 -8.03
N TYR A 205 6.06 4.14 -7.19
CA TYR A 205 5.73 5.49 -7.65
C TYR A 205 6.93 6.27 -8.20
N GLN A 206 8.13 5.71 -8.19
CA GLN A 206 9.37 6.42 -8.51
C GLN A 206 10.18 5.76 -9.64
N TYR A 207 9.94 4.48 -9.96
CA TYR A 207 10.74 3.76 -10.95
C TYR A 207 10.65 4.36 -12.35
N GLN A 208 9.52 4.98 -12.69
CA GLN A 208 9.31 5.51 -14.04
C GLN A 208 10.16 6.76 -14.29
N ASP A 209 10.11 7.73 -13.38
CA ASP A 209 10.70 9.06 -13.57
C ASP A 209 12.04 9.27 -12.83
N ASN A 210 12.34 8.45 -11.82
CA ASN A 210 13.52 8.59 -10.95
C ASN A 210 14.27 7.26 -10.82
N PHE A 211 14.39 6.49 -11.92
CA PHE A 211 15.02 5.18 -11.90
C PHE A 211 16.48 5.22 -11.42
N ASP A 212 17.22 6.28 -11.77
CA ASP A 212 18.59 6.55 -11.32
C ASP A 212 18.72 6.54 -9.78
N LYS A 213 17.67 6.97 -9.08
CA LYS A 213 17.59 6.93 -7.61
C LYS A 213 17.08 5.60 -7.07
N VAL A 214 16.22 4.90 -7.80
CA VAL A 214 15.65 3.59 -7.40
C VAL A 214 16.67 2.45 -7.60
N GLU A 215 17.44 2.47 -8.68
CA GLU A 215 18.37 1.43 -9.09
C GLU A 215 19.36 1.02 -7.97
N PRO A 216 20.01 1.94 -7.24
CA PRO A 216 20.89 1.57 -6.13
C PRO A 216 20.19 0.75 -5.03
N TYR A 217 18.89 1.00 -4.79
CA TYR A 217 18.11 0.25 -3.81
C TYR A 217 17.72 -1.12 -4.35
N LEU A 218 17.36 -1.24 -5.63
CA LEU A 218 17.11 -2.53 -6.26
C LEU A 218 18.37 -3.41 -6.28
N ASN A 219 19.53 -2.83 -6.57
CA ASN A 219 20.81 -3.53 -6.52
C ASN A 219 21.15 -3.98 -5.09
N ARG A 220 20.87 -3.16 -4.07
CA ARG A 220 21.04 -3.56 -2.67
C ARG A 220 20.08 -4.68 -2.27
N LEU A 221 18.82 -4.59 -2.70
CA LEU A 221 17.79 -5.61 -2.44
C LEU A 221 18.17 -6.95 -3.09
N LEU A 222 18.61 -6.92 -4.36
CA LEU A 222 19.12 -8.09 -5.09
C LEU A 222 20.24 -8.82 -4.35
N ASN A 223 21.14 -8.07 -3.71
CA ASN A 223 22.31 -8.66 -3.04
C ASN A 223 22.07 -9.04 -1.58
N LYS A 224 21.07 -8.45 -0.90
CA LYS A 224 20.96 -8.51 0.57
C LYS A 224 19.57 -8.76 1.13
N GLY A 225 18.50 -8.74 0.34
CA GLY A 225 17.13 -8.83 0.85
C GLY A 225 16.19 -9.72 0.04
N MET A 226 16.74 -10.56 -0.84
CA MET A 226 15.95 -11.44 -1.70
C MET A 226 15.13 -12.46 -0.90
N GLU A 227 15.66 -12.95 0.22
CA GLU A 227 14.99 -13.94 1.06
C GLU A 227 13.65 -13.40 1.59
N GLU A 228 13.63 -12.18 2.12
CA GLU A 228 12.44 -11.59 2.74
C GLU A 228 11.55 -10.76 1.81
N ALA A 229 12.09 -10.25 0.71
CA ALA A 229 11.39 -9.31 -0.18
C ALA A 229 11.72 -9.54 -1.66
N GLY A 230 11.91 -10.80 -2.05
CA GLY A 230 12.25 -11.15 -3.42
C GLY A 230 11.14 -10.82 -4.42
N ASP A 231 9.89 -10.94 -4.00
CA ASP A 231 8.72 -10.55 -4.78
C ASP A 231 8.66 -9.03 -5.04
N THR A 232 9.02 -8.22 -4.04
CA THR A 232 9.15 -6.76 -4.18
C THR A 232 10.17 -6.41 -5.25
N TRP A 233 11.35 -7.05 -5.20
CA TRP A 233 12.37 -6.85 -6.24
C TRP A 233 11.85 -7.28 -7.61
N GLY A 234 11.25 -8.47 -7.70
CA GLY A 234 10.74 -9.04 -8.95
C GLY A 234 9.70 -8.12 -9.61
N ARG A 235 8.77 -7.58 -8.82
CA ARG A 235 7.77 -6.63 -9.31
C ARG A 235 8.41 -5.35 -9.84
N ILE A 236 9.24 -4.68 -9.05
CA ILE A 236 9.81 -3.39 -9.45
C ILE A 236 10.82 -3.55 -10.61
N ALA A 237 11.67 -4.58 -10.60
CA ALA A 237 12.62 -4.84 -11.69
C ALA A 237 11.89 -5.17 -13.00
N THR A 238 10.77 -5.88 -12.93
CA THR A 238 9.97 -6.19 -14.13
C THR A 238 9.29 -4.93 -14.68
N LEU A 239 8.73 -4.07 -13.83
CA LEU A 239 8.18 -2.78 -14.25
C LEU A 239 9.25 -1.88 -14.87
N ALA A 240 10.44 -1.83 -14.27
CA ALA A 240 11.60 -1.14 -14.85
C ALA A 240 12.02 -1.74 -16.21
N SER A 241 11.81 -3.04 -16.41
CA SER A 241 12.08 -3.67 -17.70
C SER A 241 11.07 -3.32 -18.76
N LEU A 242 9.77 -3.31 -18.43
CA LEU A 242 8.70 -2.90 -19.35
C LEU A 242 8.82 -1.43 -19.77
N THR A 243 9.40 -0.58 -18.92
CA THR A 243 9.65 0.85 -19.21
C THR A 243 11.01 1.11 -19.86
N GLY A 244 11.82 0.07 -20.12
CA GLY A 244 13.09 0.18 -20.83
C GLY A 244 14.29 0.60 -19.98
N HIS A 245 14.13 0.75 -18.67
CA HIS A 245 15.23 1.04 -17.73
C HIS A 245 16.15 -0.17 -17.51
N ILE A 246 15.60 -1.39 -17.59
CA ILE A 246 16.33 -2.66 -17.48
C ILE A 246 16.06 -3.50 -18.73
N SER A 247 17.09 -4.02 -19.40
CA SER A 247 16.85 -4.94 -20.51
C SER A 247 16.21 -6.24 -20.02
N GLN A 248 15.32 -6.83 -20.82
CA GLN A 248 14.66 -8.08 -20.43
C GLN A 248 15.68 -9.22 -20.19
N GLU A 249 16.78 -9.24 -20.95
CA GLU A 249 17.89 -10.17 -20.70
C GLU A 249 18.54 -9.97 -19.32
N GLN A 250 18.78 -8.71 -18.93
CA GLN A 250 19.32 -8.41 -17.60
C GLN A 250 18.35 -8.85 -16.50
N LEU A 251 17.05 -8.56 -16.64
CA LEU A 251 16.02 -9.00 -15.70
C LEU A 251 16.06 -10.52 -15.49
N PHE A 252 16.06 -11.31 -16.56
CA PHE A 252 16.08 -12.77 -16.45
C PHE A 252 17.42 -13.30 -15.92
N ASN A 253 18.54 -12.69 -16.30
CA ASN A 253 19.85 -13.05 -15.72
C ASN A 253 19.88 -12.80 -14.21
N ASP A 254 19.28 -11.72 -13.72
CA ASP A 254 19.23 -11.43 -12.29
C ASP A 254 18.20 -12.31 -11.56
N LEU A 255 17.06 -12.64 -12.19
CA LEU A 255 16.09 -13.61 -11.66
C LEU A 255 16.70 -15.00 -11.44
N THR A 256 17.67 -15.45 -12.25
CA THR A 256 18.36 -16.73 -12.01
C THR A 256 19.17 -16.76 -10.72
N LYS A 257 19.53 -15.59 -10.18
CA LYS A 257 20.25 -15.44 -8.89
C LYS A 257 19.30 -15.38 -7.70
N ASN A 258 17.99 -15.43 -7.95
CA ASN A 258 16.94 -15.12 -6.99
C ASN A 258 16.19 -16.38 -6.52
N ASN A 259 15.44 -16.25 -5.44
CA ASN A 259 14.49 -17.28 -5.00
C ASN A 259 13.19 -17.24 -5.85
N ASN A 260 12.31 -18.21 -5.62
CA ASN A 260 11.02 -18.30 -6.31
C ASN A 260 10.13 -17.05 -6.11
N ASN A 261 10.33 -16.28 -5.03
CA ASN A 261 9.54 -15.06 -4.79
C ASN A 261 9.84 -14.00 -5.86
N GLY A 262 11.08 -13.87 -6.33
CA GLY A 262 11.43 -12.99 -7.44
C GLY A 262 10.70 -13.33 -8.73
N TRP A 263 10.69 -14.61 -9.09
CA TRP A 263 9.98 -15.12 -10.25
C TRP A 263 8.46 -14.91 -10.13
N LEU A 264 7.90 -15.10 -8.93
CA LEU A 264 6.50 -14.81 -8.65
C LEU A 264 6.18 -13.32 -8.87
N GLY A 265 7.01 -12.42 -8.34
CA GLY A 265 6.85 -10.97 -8.55
C GLY A 265 6.91 -10.57 -10.03
N ALA A 266 7.80 -11.19 -10.81
CA ALA A 266 7.87 -10.96 -12.25
C ALA A 266 6.62 -11.47 -12.99
N ALA A 267 6.15 -12.69 -12.67
CA ALA A 267 4.95 -13.26 -13.25
C ALA A 267 3.71 -12.40 -12.98
N GLN A 268 3.56 -11.87 -11.76
CA GLN A 268 2.48 -10.94 -11.39
C GLN A 268 2.48 -9.70 -12.28
N VAL A 269 3.65 -9.09 -12.52
CA VAL A 269 3.74 -7.87 -13.35
C VAL A 269 3.47 -8.16 -14.81
N PHE A 270 4.05 -9.22 -15.38
CA PHE A 270 3.77 -9.57 -16.77
C PHE A 270 2.29 -9.92 -16.98
N GLY A 271 1.68 -10.67 -16.06
CA GLY A 271 0.26 -11.00 -16.11
C GLY A 271 -0.63 -9.75 -16.04
N ALA A 272 -0.40 -8.89 -15.04
CA ALA A 272 -1.19 -7.68 -14.82
C ALA A 272 -1.09 -6.64 -15.95
N ASN A 273 -0.02 -6.69 -16.76
CA ASN A 273 0.21 -5.74 -17.86
C ASN A 273 0.04 -6.38 -19.25
N LEU A 274 -0.45 -7.63 -19.35
CA LEU A 274 -0.59 -8.33 -20.63
C LEU A 274 -1.59 -7.63 -21.57
N ASN A 275 -2.66 -7.07 -21.02
CA ASN A 275 -3.69 -6.34 -21.77
C ASN A 275 -3.29 -4.92 -22.20
N LEU A 276 -2.15 -4.41 -21.75
CA LEU A 276 -1.63 -3.12 -22.16
C LEU A 276 -0.91 -3.27 -23.49
N ARG A 277 -1.46 -2.68 -24.56
CA ARG A 277 -0.97 -2.83 -25.94
C ARG A 277 0.51 -2.52 -26.11
N GLU A 278 1.04 -1.59 -25.32
CA GLU A 278 2.44 -1.18 -25.34
C GLU A 278 3.41 -2.22 -24.73
N HIS A 279 2.89 -3.18 -23.95
CA HIS A 279 3.68 -4.19 -23.25
C HIS A 279 3.27 -5.62 -23.59
N THR A 280 2.21 -5.84 -24.39
CA THR A 280 1.67 -7.18 -24.67
C THR A 280 2.74 -8.16 -25.16
N THR A 281 3.63 -7.74 -26.07
CA THR A 281 4.67 -8.61 -26.64
C THR A 281 5.71 -9.01 -25.58
N GLU A 282 6.19 -8.03 -24.82
CA GLU A 282 7.19 -8.18 -23.77
C GLU A 282 6.64 -9.02 -22.61
N CYS A 283 5.39 -8.77 -22.21
CA CYS A 283 4.67 -9.54 -21.20
C CYS A 283 4.47 -10.99 -21.64
N HIS A 284 4.04 -11.21 -22.89
CA HIS A 284 3.86 -12.55 -23.42
C HIS A 284 5.18 -13.34 -23.45
N SER A 285 6.23 -12.74 -24.02
CA SER A 285 7.58 -13.33 -24.02
C SER A 285 8.11 -13.59 -22.60
N GLY A 286 7.83 -12.65 -21.69
CA GLY A 286 8.20 -12.74 -20.28
C GLY A 286 7.55 -13.94 -19.60
N LEU A 287 6.23 -14.11 -19.71
CA LEU A 287 5.50 -15.25 -19.15
C LEU A 287 5.99 -16.59 -19.70
N VAL A 288 6.25 -16.67 -21.01
CA VAL A 288 6.84 -17.87 -21.64
C VAL A 288 8.19 -18.21 -21.03
N ARG A 289 9.07 -17.21 -20.82
CA ARG A 289 10.37 -17.43 -20.17
C ARG A 289 10.25 -17.86 -18.72
N VAL A 290 9.29 -17.31 -17.97
CA VAL A 290 9.00 -17.75 -16.59
C VAL A 290 8.59 -19.22 -16.58
N LEU A 291 7.67 -19.64 -17.46
CA LEU A 291 7.22 -21.04 -17.54
C LEU A 291 8.33 -22.02 -17.96
N ARG A 292 9.27 -21.57 -18.79
CA ARG A 292 10.45 -22.36 -19.20
C ARG A 292 11.54 -22.44 -18.12
N HIS A 293 11.36 -21.78 -16.97
CA HIS A 293 12.27 -21.91 -15.85
C HIS A 293 12.13 -23.29 -15.18
N LYS A 294 13.25 -24.00 -14.98
CA LYS A 294 13.27 -25.41 -14.55
C LYS A 294 12.66 -25.66 -13.16
N ASN A 295 12.64 -24.66 -12.28
CA ASN A 295 12.23 -24.80 -10.88
C ASN A 295 10.99 -23.94 -10.56
N ILE A 296 10.05 -23.84 -11.50
CA ILE A 296 8.81 -23.11 -11.28
C ILE A 296 8.01 -23.73 -10.12
N SER A 297 7.56 -22.90 -9.17
CA SER A 297 6.67 -23.34 -8.09
C SER A 297 5.20 -23.34 -8.51
N ASP A 298 4.39 -24.14 -7.82
CA ASP A 298 2.93 -24.18 -8.01
C ASP A 298 2.29 -22.79 -7.85
N GLU A 299 2.85 -21.92 -7.01
CA GLU A 299 2.39 -20.54 -6.82
C GLU A 299 2.60 -19.68 -8.07
N ILE A 300 3.78 -19.76 -8.70
CA ILE A 300 4.08 -19.03 -9.95
C ILE A 300 3.17 -19.54 -11.06
N ALA A 301 3.01 -20.86 -11.16
CA ALA A 301 2.12 -21.48 -12.13
C ALA A 301 0.67 -21.03 -11.98
N GLY A 302 0.16 -21.03 -10.75
CA GLY A 302 -1.18 -20.55 -10.44
C GLY A 302 -1.37 -19.07 -10.78
N GLU A 303 -0.32 -18.24 -10.59
CA GLU A 303 -0.38 -16.83 -11.00
C GLU A 303 -0.49 -16.66 -12.52
N ILE A 304 0.26 -17.45 -13.29
CA ILE A 304 0.19 -17.44 -14.75
C ILE A 304 -1.15 -18.02 -15.23
N GLU A 305 -1.69 -19.02 -14.55
CA GLU A 305 -2.98 -19.63 -14.88
C GLU A 305 -4.15 -18.62 -14.76
N LYS A 306 -4.09 -17.68 -13.80
CA LYS A 306 -5.06 -16.59 -13.69
C LYS A 306 -5.15 -15.73 -14.95
N CYS A 307 -4.06 -15.60 -15.71
CA CYS A 307 -4.05 -14.82 -16.96
C CYS A 307 -5.06 -15.36 -17.98
N PHE A 308 -5.32 -16.67 -17.97
CA PHE A 308 -6.30 -17.32 -18.85
C PHE A 308 -7.76 -17.01 -18.44
N SER A 309 -7.99 -16.56 -17.21
CA SER A 309 -9.33 -16.22 -16.70
C SER A 309 -9.82 -14.86 -17.18
N GLU A 310 -8.89 -13.92 -17.35
CA GLU A 310 -9.17 -12.51 -17.58
C GLU A 310 -9.74 -12.31 -18.98
N LYS A 311 -10.94 -11.73 -19.05
CA LYS A 311 -11.65 -11.52 -20.31
C LYS A 311 -10.83 -10.70 -21.31
N ASP A 312 -10.10 -9.72 -20.81
CA ASP A 312 -9.30 -8.80 -21.62
C ASP A 312 -8.06 -9.50 -22.20
N ASN A 313 -7.58 -10.58 -21.58
CA ASN A 313 -6.41 -11.33 -22.03
C ASN A 313 -6.74 -12.40 -23.08
N ARG A 314 -8.01 -12.83 -23.20
CA ARG A 314 -8.39 -13.99 -24.04
C ARG A 314 -7.96 -13.87 -25.50
N GLY A 315 -7.98 -12.66 -26.05
CA GLY A 315 -7.56 -12.38 -27.42
C GLY A 315 -6.04 -12.27 -27.61
N LEU A 316 -5.29 -12.17 -26.51
CA LEU A 316 -3.87 -11.79 -26.47
C LEU A 316 -2.95 -12.97 -26.16
N ILE A 317 -3.46 -14.00 -25.48
CA ILE A 317 -2.71 -15.24 -25.22
C ILE A 317 -2.48 -15.93 -26.57
N GLN A 318 -1.21 -16.11 -26.93
CA GLN A 318 -0.82 -16.81 -28.16
C GLN A 318 -0.54 -18.29 -27.85
N LEU A 319 -0.55 -19.09 -28.91
CA LEU A 319 -0.30 -20.54 -28.86
C LEU A 319 0.98 -20.88 -28.08
N GLU A 320 2.06 -20.11 -28.25
CA GLU A 320 3.33 -20.37 -27.55
C GLU A 320 3.18 -20.32 -26.02
N LEU A 321 2.43 -19.35 -25.47
CA LEU A 321 2.21 -19.26 -24.03
C LEU A 321 1.35 -20.41 -23.52
N ALA A 322 0.31 -20.79 -24.27
CA ALA A 322 -0.53 -21.93 -23.91
C ALA A 322 0.27 -23.24 -23.88
N LEU A 323 1.11 -23.49 -24.89
CA LEU A 323 1.97 -24.67 -24.94
C LEU A 323 3.04 -24.66 -23.84
N ALA A 324 3.67 -23.51 -23.58
CA ALA A 324 4.62 -23.37 -22.48
C ALA A 324 3.97 -23.65 -21.12
N PHE A 325 2.70 -23.27 -20.94
CA PHE A 325 1.95 -23.56 -19.72
C PHE A 325 1.69 -25.06 -19.58
N LEU A 326 1.27 -25.73 -20.65
CA LEU A 326 1.09 -27.19 -20.66
C LEU A 326 2.41 -27.94 -20.39
N ASP A 327 3.54 -27.44 -20.89
CA ASP A 327 4.85 -28.01 -20.62
C ASP A 327 5.28 -27.87 -19.17
N ALA A 328 4.94 -26.75 -18.53
CA ALA A 328 5.20 -26.55 -17.11
C ALA A 328 4.32 -27.46 -16.21
N LEU A 329 3.17 -27.97 -16.68
CA LEU A 329 2.27 -28.81 -15.87
C LEU A 329 2.97 -30.00 -15.21
N SER A 330 3.87 -30.68 -15.93
CA SER A 330 4.59 -31.84 -15.40
C SER A 330 5.55 -31.54 -14.24
N ALA A 331 5.87 -30.26 -14.00
CA ALA A 331 6.71 -29.84 -12.90
C ALA A 331 5.91 -29.54 -11.61
N PHE A 332 4.58 -29.51 -11.68
CA PHE A 332 3.74 -29.13 -10.55
C PHE A 332 3.42 -30.33 -9.65
N THR A 333 3.42 -30.11 -8.34
CA THR A 333 3.26 -31.19 -7.34
C THR A 333 1.88 -31.22 -6.68
N GLY A 334 1.09 -30.15 -6.83
CA GLY A 334 -0.26 -30.00 -6.30
C GLY A 334 -1.39 -30.52 -7.19
N ARG A 335 -2.62 -30.58 -6.65
CA ARG A 335 -3.83 -30.88 -7.44
C ARG A 335 -4.13 -29.70 -8.37
N TYR A 336 -4.01 -29.96 -9.66
CA TYR A 336 -4.07 -28.98 -10.74
C TYR A 336 -5.33 -28.08 -10.72
N HIS A 337 -5.11 -26.77 -10.81
CA HIS A 337 -6.12 -25.79 -11.21
C HIS A 337 -5.81 -25.36 -12.64
N VAL A 338 -6.18 -26.18 -13.62
CA VAL A 338 -6.21 -25.81 -15.06
C VAL A 338 -7.57 -25.23 -15.45
N TYR A 339 -8.30 -24.72 -14.47
CA TYR A 339 -9.70 -24.34 -14.61
C TYR A 339 -9.85 -23.17 -15.59
N HIS A 340 -9.12 -22.09 -15.37
CA HIS A 340 -9.09 -20.92 -16.24
C HIS A 340 -8.48 -21.23 -17.61
N PHE A 341 -7.50 -22.13 -17.66
CA PHE A 341 -6.96 -22.63 -18.93
C PHE A 341 -8.07 -23.28 -19.79
N PHE A 342 -8.92 -24.13 -19.22
CA PHE A 342 -10.04 -24.72 -19.95
C PHE A 342 -11.05 -23.67 -20.44
N TYR A 343 -11.32 -22.62 -19.66
CA TYR A 343 -12.17 -21.52 -20.14
C TYR A 343 -11.57 -20.80 -21.33
N TRP A 344 -10.28 -20.51 -21.28
CA TRP A 344 -9.58 -19.90 -22.40
C TRP A 344 -9.58 -20.82 -23.62
N LEU A 345 -9.32 -22.12 -23.45
CA LEU A 345 -9.35 -23.09 -24.55
C LEU A 345 -10.72 -23.17 -25.21
N GLY A 346 -11.81 -23.14 -24.43
CA GLY A 346 -13.17 -23.08 -24.97
C GLY A 346 -13.44 -21.80 -25.76
N TYR A 347 -12.89 -20.67 -25.33
CA TYR A 347 -12.94 -19.42 -26.09
C TYR A 347 -12.12 -19.50 -27.38
N GLU A 348 -10.89 -20.03 -27.31
CA GLU A 348 -10.01 -20.16 -28.46
C GLU A 348 -10.58 -21.16 -29.48
N ALA A 349 -11.28 -22.21 -29.04
CA ALA A 349 -11.99 -23.14 -29.93
C ALA A 349 -13.07 -22.45 -30.77
N TYR A 350 -13.70 -21.40 -30.24
CA TYR A 350 -14.65 -20.58 -30.99
C TYR A 350 -13.95 -19.60 -31.94
N ARG A 351 -12.86 -18.97 -31.49
CA ARG A 351 -12.15 -17.92 -32.23
C ARG A 351 -11.20 -18.46 -33.31
N ASN A 352 -10.42 -19.47 -32.98
CA ASN A 352 -9.39 -20.11 -33.81
C ASN A 352 -9.35 -21.64 -33.53
N PRO A 353 -10.26 -22.40 -34.16
CA PRO A 353 -10.40 -23.84 -33.90
C PRO A 353 -9.12 -24.66 -34.14
N LEU A 354 -8.27 -24.25 -35.09
CA LEU A 354 -7.02 -24.96 -35.39
C LEU A 354 -6.01 -24.80 -34.25
N SER A 355 -5.80 -23.57 -33.77
CA SER A 355 -4.92 -23.34 -32.63
C SER A 355 -5.43 -24.03 -31.37
N ALA A 356 -6.75 -24.09 -31.18
CA ALA A 356 -7.34 -24.81 -30.05
C ALA A 356 -7.16 -26.33 -30.18
N LEU A 357 -7.23 -26.88 -31.39
CA LEU A 357 -6.97 -28.29 -31.66
C LEU A 357 -5.51 -28.65 -31.30
N ASP A 358 -4.54 -27.85 -31.75
CA ASP A 358 -3.12 -28.07 -31.44
C ASP A 358 -2.88 -28.15 -29.92
N VAL A 359 -3.49 -27.23 -29.17
CA VAL A 359 -3.39 -27.21 -27.69
C VAL A 359 -4.10 -28.42 -27.06
N ALA A 360 -5.27 -28.80 -27.57
CA ALA A 360 -6.06 -29.90 -27.03
C ALA A 360 -5.37 -31.26 -27.25
N GLU A 361 -4.68 -31.45 -28.39
CA GLU A 361 -3.90 -32.65 -28.67
C GLU A 361 -2.76 -32.80 -27.65
N VAL A 362 -1.97 -31.74 -27.43
CA VAL A 362 -0.88 -31.74 -26.43
C VAL A 362 -1.40 -31.98 -25.01
N LEU A 363 -2.52 -31.37 -24.65
CA LEU A 363 -3.14 -31.58 -23.34
C LEU A 363 -3.57 -33.04 -23.14
N THR A 364 -4.17 -33.66 -24.16
CA THR A 364 -4.62 -35.06 -24.11
C THR A 364 -3.43 -36.01 -23.96
N GLU A 365 -2.31 -35.75 -24.64
CA GLU A 365 -1.09 -36.55 -24.49
C GLU A 365 -0.49 -36.48 -23.09
N LYS A 366 -0.61 -35.32 -22.42
CA LYS A 366 -0.09 -35.15 -21.05
C LYS A 366 -0.99 -35.83 -20.02
N LEU A 367 -2.31 -35.69 -20.16
CA LEU A 367 -3.29 -36.32 -19.26
C LEU A 367 -3.37 -37.85 -19.39
N THR A 368 -2.86 -38.43 -20.49
CA THR A 368 -2.84 -39.89 -20.70
C THR A 368 -1.54 -40.56 -20.24
N LYS A 369 -0.51 -39.76 -19.90
CA LYS A 369 0.80 -40.23 -19.42
C LYS A 369 0.93 -40.19 -17.88
N GLU A 370 0.02 -39.51 -17.20
CA GLU A 370 -0.21 -39.62 -15.74
C GLU A 370 -1.21 -40.74 -15.44
#